data_AF-A0A7D9HXS9-F1
#
_entry.id   AF-A0A7D9HXS9-F1
#
_cell.length_a   1.000
_cell.length_b   1.000
_cell.length_c   1.000
_cell.angle_alpha   90.00
_cell.angle_beta   90.00
_cell.angle_gamma   90.00
#
_symmetry.space_group_name_H-M   'P 1'
#
loop_
_entity.id
_entity.type
_entity.pdbx_description
1 polymer ?
#
loop_
_entity_poly.entity_id
_entity_poly.type
_entity_poly.pdbx_seq_one_letter_code
_entity_poly.pdbx_strand_id
1 'polypeptide(L)'
;MLDRVQLQLNQNDIILRPSQHGFTSGRSTTSALISITQPWFNATDNTCRDKAGIHAFFIDFKKAFDPVDDGILLNKLALLNVKEFHRSRVAQLEYHTNVPEDLEKLLVALFSELKDIIV
;
A
#
# COMPACT_ATOMS: atom_id res chain seq x y z
N MET A 1 -0.94 7.43 -15.58
CA MET A 1 -1.84 7.06 -14.46
C MET A 1 -1.03 6.81 -13.18
N LEU A 2 -0.05 5.91 -13.23
CA LEU A 2 0.85 5.59 -12.11
C LEU A 2 1.63 6.79 -11.57
N ASP A 3 2.16 7.67 -12.44
CA ASP A 3 2.93 8.84 -12.00
C ASP A 3 2.10 9.83 -11.17
N ARG A 4 0.80 9.95 -11.45
CA ARG A 4 -0.11 10.81 -10.68
C ARG A 4 -0.39 10.23 -9.30
N VAL A 5 -0.57 8.91 -9.21
CA VAL A 5 -0.73 8.21 -7.94
C VAL A 5 0.55 8.34 -7.11
N GLN A 6 1.72 8.11 -7.72
CA GLN A 6 3.01 8.27 -7.05
C GLN A 6 3.21 9.67 -6.46
N LEU A 7 2.85 10.69 -7.22
CA LEU A 7 3.01 12.08 -6.83
C LEU A 7 2.09 12.41 -5.64
N GLN A 8 0.87 11.89 -5.63
CA GLN A 8 -0.06 12.03 -4.49
C GLN A 8 0.39 11.26 -3.26
N LEU A 9 0.95 10.06 -3.42
CA LEU A 9 1.47 9.28 -2.29
C LEU A 9 2.64 10.01 -1.61
N ASN A 10 3.51 10.63 -2.41
CA ASN A 10 4.64 11.43 -1.92
C ASN A 10 4.22 12.76 -1.28
N GLN A 11 3.06 13.32 -1.67
CA GLN A 11 2.57 14.61 -1.15
C GLN A 11 1.81 14.50 0.16
N ASN A 12 1.17 13.36 0.44
CA ASN A 12 0.32 13.19 1.62
C ASN A 12 1.06 12.70 2.87
N ASP A 13 2.41 12.79 2.90
CA ASP A 13 3.27 12.27 3.98
C ASP A 13 2.83 10.88 4.46
N ILE A 14 2.49 10.02 3.49
CA ILE A 14 2.03 8.66 3.80
C ILE A 14 3.21 7.91 4.41
N ILE A 15 3.03 7.45 5.64
CA ILE A 15 4.05 6.68 6.35
C ILE A 15 4.16 5.31 5.69
N LEU A 16 5.10 5.20 4.76
CA LEU A 16 5.49 3.93 4.16
C LEU A 16 6.43 3.19 5.12
N ARG A 17 6.42 1.85 5.03
CA ARG A 17 7.36 1.02 5.78
C ARG A 17 8.79 1.39 5.36
N PRO A 18 9.75 1.52 6.29
CA PRO A 18 11.14 1.87 5.95
C PRO A 18 11.84 0.90 4.97
N SER A 19 11.32 -0.32 4.86
CA SER A 19 11.76 -1.37 3.95
C SER A 19 11.06 -1.34 2.58
N GLN A 20 10.19 -0.36 2.31
CA GLN A 20 9.60 -0.15 0.99
C GLN A 20 10.58 0.67 0.14
N HIS A 21 11.00 0.11 -0.99
CA HIS A 21 11.94 0.75 -1.90
C HIS A 21 11.35 1.00 -3.29
N GLY A 22 10.37 0.19 -3.72
CA GLY A 22 9.65 0.44 -4.96
C GLY A 22 8.78 1.68 -4.79
N PHE A 23 8.63 2.47 -5.87
CA PHE A 23 7.66 3.56 -5.90
C PHE A 23 7.80 4.53 -4.70
N THR A 24 9.05 4.78 -4.26
CA THR A 24 9.35 5.62 -3.10
C THR A 24 10.45 6.61 -3.46
N SER A 25 10.20 7.90 -3.26
CA SER A 25 11.19 8.95 -3.56
C SER A 25 12.48 8.73 -2.75
N GLY A 26 13.63 8.92 -3.39
CA GLY A 26 14.95 8.72 -2.76
C GLY A 26 15.31 7.25 -2.47
N ARG A 27 14.50 6.28 -2.90
CA ARG A 27 14.79 4.85 -2.83
C ARG A 27 15.00 4.28 -4.23
N SER A 28 15.72 3.15 -4.30
CA SER A 28 16.04 2.47 -5.54
C SER A 28 16.20 0.97 -5.29
N THR A 29 16.29 0.19 -6.36
CA THR A 29 16.64 -1.23 -6.29
C THR A 29 17.99 -1.43 -5.58
N THR A 30 18.97 -0.54 -5.81
CA THR A 30 20.27 -0.59 -5.15
C THR A 30 20.14 -0.39 -3.64
N SER A 31 19.34 0.58 -3.18
CA SER A 31 19.14 0.75 -1.74
C SER A 31 18.37 -0.41 -1.11
N ALA A 32 17.50 -1.09 -1.87
CA ALA A 32 16.83 -2.32 -1.43
C ALA A 32 17.81 -3.48 -1.25
N LEU A 33 18.73 -3.65 -2.20
CA LEU A 33 19.76 -4.68 -2.11
C LEU A 33 20.66 -4.43 -0.89
N ILE A 34 21.12 -3.19 -0.69
CA ILE A 34 21.96 -2.83 0.47
C ILE A 34 21.22 -3.08 1.80
N SER A 35 19.93 -2.72 1.88
CA SER A 35 19.15 -2.90 3.12
C SER A 35 18.92 -4.37 3.48
N ILE A 36 18.96 -5.28 2.50
CA ILE A 36 18.82 -6.72 2.69
C ILE A 36 20.18 -7.38 2.96
N THR A 37 21.22 -7.03 2.20
CA THR A 37 22.51 -7.73 2.25
C THR A 37 23.30 -7.40 3.50
N GLN A 38 23.21 -6.18 4.05
CA GLN A 38 23.97 -5.81 5.26
C GLN A 38 23.54 -6.62 6.50
N PRO A 39 22.23 -6.77 6.81
CA PRO A 39 21.79 -7.65 7.89
C PRO A 39 22.14 -9.13 7.65
N TRP A 40 22.04 -9.61 6.41
CA TRP A 40 22.40 -10.98 6.07
C TRP A 40 23.88 -11.24 6.32
N PHE A 41 24.75 -10.34 5.86
CA PHE A 41 26.17 -10.42 6.10
C PHE A 41 26.46 -10.48 7.60
N ASN A 42 25.95 -9.53 8.39
CA ASN A 42 26.14 -9.49 9.84
C ASN A 42 25.64 -10.76 10.55
N ALA A 43 24.53 -11.34 10.09
CA ALA A 43 23.97 -12.57 10.66
C ALA A 43 24.80 -13.82 10.31
N THR A 44 25.43 -13.83 9.13
CA THR A 44 26.30 -14.92 8.66
C THR A 44 27.76 -14.79 9.09
N ASP A 45 28.22 -13.59 9.43
CA ASP A 45 29.62 -13.25 9.73
C ASP A 45 30.03 -13.53 11.20
N ASN A 46 29.32 -14.44 11.89
CA ASN A 46 29.60 -14.68 13.30
C ASN A 46 30.88 -15.52 13.54
N THR A 47 31.85 -14.83 14.12
CA THR A 47 33.06 -15.29 14.83
C THR A 47 32.75 -16.04 16.15
N CYS A 48 31.48 -16.29 16.47
CA CYS A 48 31.02 -16.99 17.67
C CYS A 48 30.22 -18.25 17.30
N ARG A 49 30.25 -19.24 18.20
CA ARG A 49 30.06 -20.68 17.96
C ARG A 49 28.73 -21.15 17.36
N ASP A 50 27.76 -20.26 17.15
CA ASP A 50 26.43 -20.58 16.63
C ASP A 50 26.25 -20.03 15.21
N LYS A 51 26.47 -20.90 14.22
CA LYS A 51 26.30 -20.58 12.80
C LYS A 51 24.80 -20.43 12.48
N ALA A 52 24.35 -19.21 12.22
CA ALA A 52 23.00 -18.95 11.72
C ALA A 52 22.98 -18.99 10.18
N GLY A 53 22.06 -19.78 9.61
CA GLY A 53 21.76 -19.77 8.17
C GLY A 53 20.70 -18.74 7.83
N ILE A 54 20.82 -18.10 6.66
CA ILE A 54 19.79 -17.21 6.12
C ILE A 54 18.92 -17.97 5.12
N HIS A 55 17.61 -17.92 5.33
CA HIS A 55 16.62 -18.42 4.39
C HIS A 55 15.81 -17.25 3.84
N ALA A 56 15.66 -17.18 2.51
CA ALA A 56 14.93 -16.13 1.84
C ALA A 56 13.78 -16.71 1.01
N PHE A 57 12.62 -16.07 1.08
CA PHE A 57 11.46 -16.38 0.25
C PHE A 57 11.19 -15.21 -0.69
N PHE A 58 11.22 -15.48 -1.99
CA PHE A 58 10.91 -14.49 -3.02
C PHE A 58 9.51 -14.79 -3.56
N ILE A 59 8.59 -13.85 -3.37
CA ILE A 59 7.20 -13.94 -3.83
C ILE A 59 7.00 -12.89 -4.91
N ASP A 60 6.46 -13.31 -6.06
CA ASP A 60 6.13 -12.42 -7.16
C ASP A 60 4.66 -12.62 -7.58
N PHE A 61 3.98 -11.53 -7.90
CA PHE A 61 2.57 -11.52 -8.27
C PHE A 61 2.43 -11.41 -9.79
N LYS A 62 1.82 -12.43 -10.40
CA LYS A 62 1.48 -12.36 -11.83
C LYS A 62 0.50 -11.21 -12.06
N LYS A 63 0.87 -10.30 -12.96
CA LYS A 63 0.06 -9.14 -13.35
C LYS A 63 -0.41 -8.32 -12.13
N ALA A 64 0.51 -7.93 -11.25
CA ALA A 64 0.24 -7.35 -9.92
C ALA A 64 -0.85 -6.25 -9.82
N PHE A 65 -1.23 -5.58 -10.90
CA PHE A 65 -2.28 -4.55 -10.92
C PHE A 65 -3.62 -5.03 -11.50
N ASP A 66 -3.64 -6.06 -12.36
CA ASP A 66 -4.87 -6.55 -13.02
C ASP A 66 -5.88 -7.18 -12.03
N PRO A 67 -5.48 -8.01 -11.04
CA PRO A 67 -6.42 -8.71 -10.16
C PRO A 67 -6.74 -7.92 -8.88
N VAL A 68 -6.31 -6.66 -8.77
CA VAL A 68 -6.55 -5.85 -7.57
C VAL A 68 -8.03 -5.50 -7.51
N ASP A 69 -8.71 -5.92 -6.45
CA ASP A 69 -10.11 -5.56 -6.19
C ASP A 69 -10.23 -4.04 -5.94
N ASP A 70 -11.11 -3.39 -6.70
CA ASP A 70 -11.33 -1.94 -6.64
C ASP A 70 -11.87 -1.50 -5.27
N GLY A 71 -12.76 -2.28 -4.64
CA GLY A 71 -13.32 -1.96 -3.33
C GLY A 71 -12.28 -1.97 -2.22
N ILE A 72 -11.43 -3.00 -2.21
CA ILE A 72 -10.29 -3.10 -1.28
C ILE A 72 -9.30 -1.95 -1.50
N LEU A 73 -9.00 -1.63 -2.76
CA LEU A 73 -8.07 -0.55 -3.10
C LEU A 73 -8.60 0.82 -2.65
N LEU A 74 -9.86 1.12 -2.94
CA LEU A 74 -10.50 2.40 -2.56
C LEU A 74 -10.57 2.56 -1.05
N ASN A 75 -10.94 1.51 -0.31
CA ASN A 75 -10.97 1.56 1.15
C ASN A 75 -9.58 1.86 1.74
N LYS A 76 -8.52 1.20 1.21
CA LYS A 76 -7.15 1.49 1.62
C LYS A 76 -6.73 2.93 1.32
N LEU A 77 -7.08 3.46 0.15
CA LEU A 77 -6.76 4.84 -0.21
C LEU A 77 -7.52 5.87 0.65
N ALA A 78 -8.77 5.57 1.04
CA ALA A 78 -9.55 6.39 1.96
C ALA A 78 -8.87 6.47 3.34
N LEU A 79 -8.42 5.33 3.87
CA LEU A 79 -7.67 5.27 5.14
C LEU A 79 -6.36 6.07 5.09
N LEU A 80 -5.70 6.10 3.93
CA LEU A 80 -4.48 6.86 3.70
C LEU A 80 -4.72 8.35 3.37
N ASN A 81 -5.96 8.85 3.48
CA ASN A 81 -6.35 10.22 3.16
C ASN A 81 -6.03 10.66 1.71
N VAL A 82 -5.93 9.71 0.76
CA VAL A 82 -5.74 10.01 -0.67
C VAL A 82 -7.10 10.30 -1.31
N LYS A 83 -7.68 11.45 -0.96
CA LYS A 83 -9.09 11.81 -1.21
C LYS A 83 -9.44 12.05 -2.68
N GLU A 84 -8.46 12.49 -3.48
CA GLU A 84 -8.70 12.84 -4.88
C GLU A 84 -9.04 11.61 -5.73
N PHE A 85 -8.29 10.51 -5.55
CA PHE A 85 -8.50 9.28 -6.31
C PHE A 85 -9.76 8.54 -5.85
N HIS A 86 -10.03 8.54 -4.54
CA HIS A 86 -11.26 7.97 -3.99
C HIS A 86 -12.51 8.66 -4.57
N ARG A 87 -12.56 9.99 -4.56
CA ARG A 87 -13.71 10.75 -5.10
C ARG A 87 -13.89 10.56 -6.60
N SER A 88 -12.82 10.57 -7.39
CA SER A 88 -12.94 10.38 -8.85
C SER A 88 -13.44 8.99 -9.23
N ARG A 89 -13.07 7.93 -8.48
CA ARG A 89 -13.51 6.55 -8.74
C ARG A 89 -14.90 6.26 -8.19
N VAL A 90 -15.25 6.77 -7.01
CA VAL A 90 -16.62 6.70 -6.47
C VAL A 90 -17.60 7.41 -7.41
N ALA A 91 -17.28 8.62 -7.88
CA ALA A 91 -18.10 9.32 -8.86
C ALA A 91 -18.25 8.57 -10.21
N GLN A 92 -17.26 7.77 -10.61
CA GLN A 92 -17.35 6.93 -11.81
C GLN A 92 -18.20 5.67 -11.60
N LEU A 93 -18.21 5.10 -10.39
CA LEU A 93 -19.02 3.94 -10.01
C LEU A 93 -20.49 4.33 -9.75
N GLU A 94 -20.73 5.49 -9.14
CA GLU A 94 -22.05 6.13 -9.01
C GLU A 94 -22.65 6.52 -10.36
N TYR A 95 -21.82 6.79 -11.38
CA TYR A 95 -22.31 7.04 -12.74
C TYR A 95 -22.79 5.76 -13.45
N HIS A 96 -22.29 4.58 -13.08
CA HIS A 96 -22.65 3.30 -13.73
C HIS A 96 -23.72 2.50 -12.98
N THR A 97 -24.00 2.86 -11.74
CA THR A 97 -25.12 2.32 -10.98
C THR A 97 -25.93 3.50 -10.49
N ASN A 98 -27.18 3.66 -10.91
CA ASN A 98 -28.14 4.54 -10.25
C ASN A 98 -28.32 4.03 -8.82
N VAL A 99 -27.37 4.34 -7.94
CA VAL A 99 -27.43 4.00 -6.52
C VAL A 99 -28.50 4.92 -5.94
N PRO A 100 -29.61 4.36 -5.43
CA PRO A 100 -30.64 5.18 -4.79
C PRO A 100 -30.00 6.02 -3.69
N GLU A 101 -30.40 7.28 -3.57
CA GLU A 101 -29.93 8.28 -2.59
C GLU A 101 -29.85 7.74 -1.13
N ASP A 102 -30.59 6.68 -0.83
CA ASP A 102 -30.60 6.00 0.46
C ASP A 102 -29.37 5.13 0.73
N LEU A 103 -28.73 4.58 -0.31
CA LEU A 103 -27.51 3.76 -0.19
C LEU A 103 -26.27 4.61 0.06
N GLU A 104 -26.23 5.84 -0.48
CA GLU A 104 -25.15 6.79 -0.22
C GLU A 104 -25.13 7.21 1.26
N LYS A 105 -26.31 7.45 1.84
CA LYS A 105 -26.47 7.70 3.28
C LYS A 105 -26.08 6.50 4.13
N LEU A 106 -26.41 5.29 3.68
CA LEU A 106 -26.04 4.03 4.35
C LEU A 106 -24.52 3.79 4.31
N LEU A 107 -23.85 4.04 3.19
CA LEU A 107 -22.40 3.92 3.08
C LEU A 107 -21.69 4.96 3.94
N VAL A 108 -22.12 6.22 3.90
CA VAL A 108 -21.56 7.28 4.76
C VAL A 108 -21.75 6.96 6.25
N ALA A 109 -22.91 6.41 6.63
CA ALA A 109 -23.17 5.97 7.99
C ALA A 109 -22.27 4.79 8.39
N LEU A 110 -22.16 3.76 7.55
CA LEU A 110 -21.29 2.59 7.78
C LEU A 110 -19.81 2.99 7.91
N PHE A 111 -19.34 3.92 7.08
CA PHE A 111 -17.97 4.45 7.15
C PHE A 111 -17.74 5.36 8.36
N SER A 112 -18.80 5.94 8.94
CA SER A 112 -18.70 6.69 10.20
C SER A 112 -18.60 5.76 11.40
N GLU A 113 -19.35 4.65 11.41
CA GLU A 113 -19.34 3.65 12.48
C GLU A 113 -18.07 2.79 12.49
N LEU A 114 -17.46 2.54 11.33
CA LEU A 114 -16.23 1.76 11.23
C LEU A 114 -14.96 2.53 11.67
N LYS A 115 -15.04 3.85 11.89
CA LYS A 115 -13.91 4.64 12.42
C LYS A 115 -13.57 4.30 13.87
N ASP A 116 -14.52 3.73 14.61
CA ASP A 116 -14.35 3.40 16.03
C ASP A 116 -13.86 1.96 16.25
N ILE A 117 -13.67 1.16 15.19
CA ILE A 117 -13.41 -0.29 15.28
C ILE A 117 -11.97 -0.68 14.91
N ILE A 118 -11.17 0.21 14.32
CA ILE A 118 -9.78 -0.14 13.91
C ILE A 118 -8.78 0.82 14.56
N VAL A 119 -8.29 0.39 15.73
CA VAL A 119 -7.02 0.83 16.35
C VAL A 119 -5.86 0.07 15.71
#